data_AF-A0A254UR57-F1
#
_entry.id   AF-A0A254UR57-F1
#
_cell.length_a   1.000
_cell.length_b   1.000
_cell.length_c   1.000
_cell.angle_alpha   90.00
_cell.angle_beta   90.00
_cell.angle_gamma   90.00
#
_symmetry.space_group_name_H-M   'P 1'
#
loop_
_entity.id
_entity.type
_entity.pdbx_description
1 polymer ?
#
loop_
_entity_poly.entity_id
_entity_poly.type
_entity_poly.pdbx_seq_one_letter_code
_entity_poly.pdbx_strand_id
1 'polypeptide(L)'
;MLGPGKVRLLEEIAEHGSISAAGRAMKMSYKRAWSLVEEMNAGFKEPLVDRSRGGAKGGGASLTPEGEAVLAAYRRLEQKARDAGAEEIALIGAMVAD
;
A
#
# COMPACT_ATOMS: atom_id res chain seq x y z
N MET A 1 -10.87 5.44 0.43
CA MET A 1 -10.63 4.85 -0.91
C MET A 1 -9.22 4.29 -1.00
N LEU A 2 -9.05 3.04 -1.43
CA LEU A 2 -7.77 2.35 -1.61
C LEU A 2 -7.24 2.62 -3.03
N GLY A 3 -5.97 2.99 -3.15
CA GLY A 3 -5.33 3.29 -4.43
C GLY A 3 -3.83 2.95 -4.40
N PRO A 4 -3.11 3.14 -5.51
CA PRO A 4 -1.78 2.57 -5.70
C PRO A 4 -0.77 3.03 -4.64
N GLY A 5 -0.86 4.29 -4.18
CA GLY A 5 0.01 4.79 -3.12
C GLY A 5 -0.21 4.10 -1.76
N LYS A 6 -1.47 3.81 -1.40
CA LYS A 6 -1.79 3.10 -0.15
C LYS A 6 -1.41 1.63 -0.22
N VAL A 7 -1.58 1.02 -1.39
CA VAL A 7 -1.18 -0.37 -1.66
C VAL A 7 0.34 -0.51 -1.57
N ARG A 8 1.07 0.41 -2.20
CA ARG A 8 2.54 0.47 -2.07
C ARG A 8 2.96 0.65 -0.61
N LEU A 9 2.27 1.46 0.18
CA LEU A 9 2.58 1.59 1.61
C LEU A 9 2.41 0.27 2.37
N LEU A 10 1.39 -0.55 2.06
CA LEU A 10 1.22 -1.87 2.66
C LEU A 10 2.38 -2.81 2.29
N GLU A 11 2.85 -2.79 1.05
CA GLU A 11 4.00 -3.59 0.60
C GLU A 11 5.29 -3.20 1.31
N GLU A 12 5.56 -1.90 1.41
CA GLU A 12 6.76 -1.39 2.06
C GLU A 12 6.75 -1.68 3.57
N ILE A 13 5.56 -1.74 4.19
CA ILE A 13 5.39 -2.20 5.58
C ILE A 13 5.65 -3.70 5.69
N ALA A 14 5.13 -4.51 4.77
CA ALA A 14 5.37 -5.95 4.74
C ALA A 14 6.86 -6.29 4.55
N GLU A 15 7.56 -5.52 3.71
CA GLU A 15 8.99 -5.70 3.43
C GLU A 15 9.88 -5.25 4.61
N HIS A 16 9.58 -4.10 5.20
CA HIS A 16 10.48 -3.49 6.19
C HIS A 16 10.07 -3.69 7.65
N GLY A 17 8.86 -4.18 7.92
CA GLY A 17 8.35 -4.37 9.28
C GLY A 17 8.19 -3.07 10.08
N SER A 18 8.13 -1.90 9.42
CA SER A 18 8.07 -0.59 10.08
C SER A 18 7.41 0.48 9.23
N ILE A 19 6.45 1.21 9.80
CA ILE A 19 5.82 2.39 9.17
C ILE A 19 6.87 3.49 8.89
N SER A 20 7.87 3.61 9.76
CA SER A 20 8.92 4.63 9.59
C SER A 20 9.84 4.30 8.41
N ALA A 21 10.17 3.02 8.22
CA ALA A 21 10.99 2.55 7.10
C ALA A 21 10.22 2.64 5.79
N ALA A 22 8.96 2.19 5.77
CA ALA A 22 8.07 2.32 4.62
C ALA A 22 7.89 3.78 4.19
N GLY A 23 7.69 4.70 5.15
CA GLY A 23 7.65 6.13 4.87
C GLY A 23 8.92 6.64 4.20
N ARG A 24 10.10 6.25 4.69
CA ARG A 24 11.40 6.62 4.09
C ARG A 24 11.56 6.06 2.67
N ALA A 25 11.22 4.79 2.44
CA ALA A 25 11.31 4.15 1.13
C ALA A 25 10.38 4.83 0.09
N MET A 26 9.23 5.31 0.54
CA MET A 26 8.29 6.08 -0.27
C MET A 26 8.56 7.59 -0.30
N LYS A 27 9.70 8.06 0.23
CA LYS A 27 10.08 9.48 0.29
C LYS A 27 9.02 10.39 0.95
N MET A 28 8.34 9.88 1.98
CA MET A 28 7.35 10.63 2.75
C MET A 28 7.70 10.72 4.24
N SER A 29 7.14 11.71 4.92
CA SER A 29 7.32 11.86 6.37
C SER A 29 6.66 10.70 7.12
N TYR A 30 7.21 10.34 8.29
CA TYR A 30 6.58 9.38 9.19
C TYR A 30 5.14 9.76 9.51
N LYS A 31 4.87 11.05 9.77
CA LYS A 31 3.51 11.56 10.02
C LYS A 31 2.56 11.24 8.87
N ARG A 32 3.01 11.39 7.62
CA ARG A 32 2.19 11.07 6.45
C ARG A 32 1.93 9.57 6.33
N ALA A 33 2.96 8.74 6.48
CA ALA A 33 2.82 7.28 6.44
C ALA A 33 1.87 6.79 7.54
N TRP A 34 2.01 7.31 8.76
CA TRP A 34 1.14 7.02 9.87
C TRP A 34 -0.32 7.41 9.60
N SER A 35 -0.58 8.64 9.13
CA SER A 35 -1.94 9.06 8.80
C SER A 35 -2.59 8.19 7.74
N LEU A 36 -1.82 7.70 6.75
CA LEU A 36 -2.34 6.78 5.73
C LEU A 36 -2.67 5.40 6.32
N VAL A 37 -1.85 4.89 7.24
CA VAL A 37 -2.15 3.65 7.97
C VAL A 37 -3.41 3.80 8.81
N GLU A 38 -3.57 4.91 9.54
CA GLU A 38 -4.79 5.16 10.32
C GLU A 38 -6.02 5.26 9.43
N GLU A 39 -5.93 5.96 8.30
CA GLU A 39 -7.02 6.06 7.34
C GLU A 39 -7.41 4.69 6.78
N MET A 40 -6.43 3.82 6.50
CA MET A 40 -6.70 2.46 6.05
C MET A 40 -7.33 1.61 7.16
N ASN A 41 -6.75 1.59 8.35
CA ASN A 41 -7.29 0.78 9.45
C ASN A 41 -8.70 1.20 9.86
N ALA A 42 -9.03 2.51 9.79
CA ALA A 42 -10.38 3.00 10.06
C ALA A 42 -11.35 2.79 8.88
N GLY A 43 -10.84 2.63 7.66
CA GLY A 43 -11.64 2.52 6.44
C GLY A 43 -12.08 1.09 6.09
N PHE A 44 -11.51 0.08 6.74
CA PHE A 44 -11.83 -1.33 6.54
C PHE A 44 -12.54 -1.91 7.77
N LYS A 45 -13.25 -3.04 7.58
CA LYS A 45 -13.97 -3.72 8.67
C LYS A 45 -13.02 -4.22 9.75
N GLU A 46 -11.87 -4.72 9.33
CA GLU A 46 -10.76 -5.13 10.16
C GLU A 46 -9.53 -4.27 9.82
N PRO A 47 -8.63 -4.02 10.79
CA PRO A 47 -7.40 -3.29 10.52
C PRO A 47 -6.56 -4.04 9.49
N LEU A 48 -5.88 -3.30 8.61
CA LEU A 48 -4.97 -3.87 7.60
C LEU A 48 -3.53 -3.96 8.10
N VAL A 49 -3.16 -3.14 9.08
CA VAL A 49 -1.82 -3.09 9.65
C VAL A 49 -1.91 -3.23 11.17
N ASP A 50 -1.24 -4.25 11.69
CA ASP A 50 -1.00 -4.37 13.13
C ASP A 50 0.26 -3.57 13.52
N ARG A 51 0.19 -2.94 14.69
CA ARG A 51 1.22 -2.04 15.21
C ARG A 51 1.66 -2.55 16.57
N SER A 52 2.90 -3.00 16.67
CA SER A 52 3.49 -3.28 17.99
C SER A 52 3.85 -1.95 18.66
N ARG A 53 3.30 -1.71 19.87
CA ARG A 53 3.65 -0.51 20.67
C ARG A 53 5.17 -0.49 20.88
N GLY A 54 5.82 0.59 20.44
CA GLY A 54 7.26 0.72 20.49
C GLY A 54 7.79 0.84 21.92
N GLY A 55 8.67 -0.08 22.31
CA GLY A 55 9.63 0.12 23.40
C GLY A 55 10.94 0.75 22.88
N ALA A 56 12.01 0.71 23.69
CA ALA A 56 13.29 1.37 23.44
C ALA A 56 13.99 1.05 22.08
N LYS A 57 13.53 0.03 21.34
CA LYS A 57 14.08 -0.37 20.03
C LYS A 57 13.25 0.10 18.83
N GLY A 58 12.19 0.89 19.05
CA GLY A 58 11.23 1.30 18.02
C GLY A 58 10.05 0.34 17.93
N GLY A 59 8.89 0.85 17.50
CA GLY A 59 7.71 0.05 17.22
C GLY A 59 7.81 -0.66 15.87
N GLY A 60 7.28 -1.88 15.80
CA GLY A 60 7.14 -2.63 14.55
C GLY A 60 5.76 -2.42 13.93
N ALA A 61 5.64 -2.80 12.66
CA ALA A 61 4.36 -2.89 11.98
C ALA A 61 4.39 -4.07 11.01
N SER A 62 3.28 -4.79 10.91
CA SER A 62 3.10 -5.88 9.96
C SER A 62 1.70 -5.82 9.38
N LEU A 63 1.50 -6.45 8.23
CA LEU A 63 0.15 -6.65 7.74
C LEU A 63 -0.61 -7.63 8.66
N THR A 64 -1.89 -7.38 8.82
CA THR A 64 -2.83 -8.38 9.34
C THR A 64 -3.18 -9.38 8.23
N PRO A 65 -3.83 -10.52 8.55
CA PRO A 65 -4.38 -11.40 7.52
C PRO A 65 -5.30 -10.66 6.53
N GLU A 66 -6.11 -9.71 7.01
CA GLU A 66 -6.96 -8.87 6.16
C GLU A 66 -6.15 -7.90 5.30
N GLY A 67 -5.06 -7.35 5.84
CA GLY A 67 -4.09 -6.54 5.09
C GLY A 67 -3.48 -7.29 3.91
N GLU A 68 -3.02 -8.52 4.15
CA GLU A 68 -2.48 -9.40 3.12
C GLU A 68 -3.54 -9.76 2.07
N ALA A 69 -4.75 -10.10 2.51
CA ALA A 69 -5.85 -10.44 1.62
C ALA A 69 -6.25 -9.26 0.70
N VAL A 70 -6.31 -8.04 1.26
CA VAL A 70 -6.61 -6.81 0.51
C VAL A 70 -5.50 -6.49 -0.48
N LEU A 71 -4.24 -6.59 -0.06
CA LEU A 71 -3.08 -6.37 -0.94
C LEU A 71 -3.10 -7.35 -2.13
N ALA A 72 -3.29 -8.64 -1.86
CA ALA A 72 -3.37 -9.66 -2.89
C ALA A 72 -4.57 -9.46 -3.83
N ALA A 73 -5.74 -9.09 -3.29
CA ALA A 73 -6.92 -8.80 -4.08
C ALA A 73 -6.71 -7.59 -5.01
N TYR A 74 -6.06 -6.53 -4.52
CA TYR A 74 -5.76 -5.35 -5.33
C TYR A 74 -4.79 -5.67 -6.47
N ARG A 75 -3.73 -6.44 -6.22
CA ARG A 75 -2.77 -6.85 -7.27
C ARG A 75 -3.42 -7.72 -8.34
N ARG A 76 -4.33 -8.62 -7.95
CA ARG A 76 -5.14 -9.37 -8.92
C ARG A 76 -6.09 -8.48 -9.71
N LEU A 77 -6.71 -7.48 -9.07
CA LEU A 77 -7.58 -6.52 -9.75
C LEU A 77 -6.81 -5.70 -10.78
N GLU A 78 -5.64 -5.17 -10.40
CA GLU A 78 -4.78 -4.43 -11.32
C GLU A 78 -4.37 -5.28 -12.52
N GLN A 79 -4.03 -6.55 -12.30
CA GLN A 79 -3.67 -7.44 -13.40
C GLN A 79 -4.84 -7.63 -14.37
N LYS A 80 -6.03 -7.95 -13.84
CA LYS A 80 -7.24 -8.09 -14.66
C LYS A 80 -7.58 -6.81 -15.43
N ALA A 81 -7.44 -5.65 -14.80
CA ALA A 81 -7.69 -4.37 -15.44
C ALA A 81 -6.67 -4.08 -16.56
N ARG A 82 -5.38 -4.39 -16.34
CA ARG A 82 -4.35 -4.28 -17.37
C ARG A 82 -4.61 -5.21 -18.55
N ASP A 83 -4.97 -6.46 -18.28
CA ASP A 83 -5.24 -7.44 -19.33
C ASP A 83 -6.48 -7.06 -20.15
N ALA A 84 -7.55 -6.62 -19.48
CA ALA A 84 -8.79 -6.25 -20.15
C ALA A 84 -8.70 -4.93 -20.94
N GLY A 85 -7.85 -3.99 -20.51
CA GLY A 85 -7.65 -2.70 -21.17
C GLY A 85 -6.39 -2.62 -22.03
N ALA A 86 -5.80 -3.76 -22.39
CA ALA A 86 -4.49 -3.80 -23.05
C ALA A 86 -4.50 -3.05 -24.40
N GLU A 87 -5.57 -3.16 -25.18
CA GLU A 87 -5.72 -2.49 -26.48
C GLU A 87 -5.79 -0.96 -26.31
N GLU A 88 -6.63 -0.47 -25.40
CA GLU A 88 -6.74 0.97 -25.12
C GLU A 88 -5.46 1.55 -24.53
N ILE A 89 -4.80 0.81 -23.63
CA ILE A 89 -3.51 1.22 -23.06
C ILE A 89 -2.46 1.34 -24.16
N ALA A 90 -2.40 0.39 -25.10
CA ALA A 90 -1.47 0.45 -26.22
C ALA A 90 -1.77 1.62 -27.16
N LEU A 91 -3.05 1.86 -27.47
CA LEU A 91 -3.48 3.00 -28.28
C LEU A 91 -3.08 4.33 -27.65
N ILE A 92 -3.40 4.54 -26.36
CA ILE A 92 -3.04 5.76 -25.63
C ILE A 92 -1.52 5.91 -25.55
N GLY A 93 -0.80 4.82 -25.25
CA GLY A 93 0.65 4.82 -25.18
C GLY A 93 1.31 5.27 -26.49
N ALA A 94 0.76 4.87 -27.64
CA ALA A 94 1.25 5.33 -28.95
C ALA A 94 0.99 6.83 -29.23
N MET A 95 0.13 7.49 -28.44
CA MET A 95 -0.21 8.91 -28.58
C MET A 95 0.55 9.82 -27.61
N VAL A 96 1.28 9.27 -26.63
CA VAL A 96 2.09 10.07 -25.70
C VAL A 96 3.32 10.59 -26.46
N ALA A 97 3.47 11.91 -26.53
CA ALA A 97 4.68 12.55 -27.02
C ALA A 97 5.76 12.54 -25.93
N ASP A 98 7.02 12.35 -26.32
CA ASP A 98 8.20 12.38 -25.44
C ASP A 98 8.37 13.72 -24.70
#